data_AF-A0A349N9L1-F1
#
_entry.id   AF-A0A349N9L1-F1
#
_cell.length_a   1.000
_cell.length_b   1.000
_cell.length_c   1.000
_cell.angle_alpha   90.00
_cell.angle_beta   90.00
_cell.angle_gamma   90.00
#
_symmetry.space_group_name_H-M   'P 1'
#
loop_
_entity.id
_entity.type
_entity.pdbx_description
1 polymer ?
#
loop_
_entity_poly.entity_id
_entity_poly.type
_entity_poly.pdbx_seq_one_letter_code
_entity_poly.pdbx_strand_id
1 'polypeptide(L)'
;MAEVKTFLTWMILQGRMTISPLACVAKVDQTVKTRVRRALTEGELVKLFEHSPHYRRVPYIMSARTGLRYGELSELVWDDVIFDGDKSHVLVRASISKNKKEARIPLIDELEQLLADFKPEGAKPMDRVFK
;
A
#
# COMPACT_ATOMS: atom_id res chain seq x y z
N MET A 1 17.55 11.13 9.92
CA MET A 1 17.56 12.60 9.66
C MET A 1 16.17 13.23 9.55
N ALA A 2 15.20 12.58 8.89
CA ALA A 2 13.84 13.14 8.78
C ALA A 2 13.17 13.32 10.16
N GLU A 3 13.23 12.30 11.02
CA GLU A 3 12.62 12.33 12.36
C GLU A 3 13.20 13.42 13.27
N VAL A 4 14.53 13.53 13.32
CA VAL A 4 15.23 14.57 14.09
C VAL A 4 14.83 15.96 13.58
N LYS A 5 14.76 16.16 12.26
CA LYS A 5 14.30 17.44 11.69
C LYS A 5 12.86 17.74 12.09
N THR A 6 11.96 16.76 12.05
CA THR A 6 10.57 16.92 12.48
C THR A 6 10.48 17.29 13.96
N PHE A 7 11.21 16.60 14.83
CA PHE A 7 11.27 16.89 16.25
C PHE A 7 11.79 18.30 16.55
N LEU A 8 12.93 18.69 15.95
CA LEU A 8 13.50 20.02 16.13
C LEU A 8 12.56 21.13 15.61
N THR A 9 11.87 20.87 14.50
CA THR A 9 10.84 21.79 13.98
C THR A 9 9.68 21.92 14.95
N TRP A 10 9.21 20.81 15.52
CA TRP A 10 8.19 20.82 16.57
C TRP A 10 8.65 21.61 17.81
N MET A 11 9.89 21.44 18.28
CA MET A 11 10.41 22.20 19.42
C MET A 11 10.41 23.72 19.19
N ILE A 12 10.71 24.15 17.96
CA ILE A 12 10.63 25.57 17.59
C ILE A 12 9.19 26.06 17.65
N LEU A 13 8.25 25.30 17.07
CA LEU A 13 6.82 25.62 17.11
C LEU A 13 6.26 25.66 18.54
N GLN A 14 6.82 24.89 19.46
CA GLN A 14 6.46 24.91 20.88
C GLN A 14 7.21 25.98 21.69
N GLY A 15 8.01 26.84 21.05
CA GLY A 15 8.80 27.87 21.74
C GLY A 15 9.91 27.34 22.63
N ARG A 16 10.24 26.04 22.55
CA ARG A 16 11.28 25.38 23.36
C ARG A 16 12.68 25.62 22.81
N MET A 17 12.80 26.09 21.57
CA MET A 17 14.06 26.35 20.90
C MET A 17 13.88 27.46 19.87
N THR A 18 14.85 28.35 19.75
CA THR A 18 14.76 29.51 18.83
C THR A 18 15.16 29.16 17.40
N ILE A 19 16.11 28.24 17.22
CA ILE A 19 16.62 27.84 15.90
C ILE A 19 16.99 26.36 15.88
N SER A 20 16.78 25.70 14.73
CA SER A 20 17.18 24.31 14.55
C SER A 20 18.70 24.22 14.37
N PRO A 21 19.43 23.41 15.17
CA PRO A 21 20.86 23.19 14.95
C PRO A 21 21.17 22.54 13.59
N LEU A 22 20.16 21.94 12.94
CA LEU A 22 20.28 21.37 11.59
C LEU A 22 19.98 22.38 10.48
N ALA A 23 19.75 23.66 10.80
CA ALA A 23 19.43 24.68 9.79
C ALA A 23 20.52 24.83 8.73
N CYS A 24 21.79 24.67 9.11
CA CYS A 24 22.94 24.79 8.22
C CYS A 24 23.38 23.46 7.58
N VAL A 25 22.71 22.34 7.91
CA VAL A 25 23.09 21.00 7.42
C VAL A 25 22.26 20.66 6.19
N ALA A 26 22.91 20.65 5.02
CA ALA A 26 22.28 20.23 3.78
C ALA A 26 21.92 18.73 3.81
N LYS A 27 20.89 18.33 3.07
CA LYS A 27 20.59 16.91 2.88
C LYS A 27 21.71 16.28 2.06
N VAL A 28 22.15 15.09 2.48
CA VAL A 28 23.00 14.24 1.64
C VAL A 28 22.23 13.88 0.37
N ASP A 29 22.91 13.93 -0.77
CA ASP A 29 22.32 13.50 -2.04
C ASP A 29 22.00 12.01 -2.00
N GLN A 30 20.71 11.69 -2.18
CA GLN A 30 20.18 10.32 -2.23
C GLN A 30 19.78 9.92 -3.65
N THR A 31 20.12 10.74 -4.65
CA THR A 31 19.74 10.53 -6.05
C THR A 31 20.51 9.36 -6.68
N VAL A 32 21.69 9.04 -6.15
CA VAL A 32 22.46 7.86 -6.55
C VAL A 32 21.73 6.60 -6.10
N LYS A 33 21.14 5.88 -7.05
CA LYS A 33 20.43 4.62 -6.80
C LYS A 33 21.42 3.56 -6.28
N THR A 34 21.38 3.29 -4.98
CA THR A 34 22.21 2.22 -4.36
C THR A 34 21.82 0.82 -4.81
N ARG A 35 20.60 0.63 -5.34
CA ARG A 35 20.10 -0.66 -5.83
C ARG A 35 19.36 -0.50 -7.15
N VAL A 36 19.74 -1.31 -8.13
CA VAL A 36 18.99 -1.44 -9.39
C VAL A 36 17.71 -2.22 -9.11
N ARG A 37 16.56 -1.57 -9.32
CA ARG A 37 15.25 -2.22 -9.26
C ARG A 37 14.77 -2.45 -10.69
N ARG A 38 14.45 -3.69 -11.03
CA ARG A 38 13.78 -4.04 -12.28
C ARG A 38 12.37 -4.55 -12.00
N ALA A 39 11.49 -4.44 -13.00
CA ALA A 39 10.19 -5.11 -12.96
C ALA A 39 10.38 -6.64 -13.04
N LEU A 40 9.45 -7.36 -12.42
CA LEU A 40 9.33 -8.81 -12.62
C LEU A 40 8.82 -9.07 -14.03
N THR A 41 9.34 -10.11 -14.66
CA THR A 41 8.80 -10.62 -15.93
C THR A 41 7.52 -11.41 -15.67
N GLU A 42 6.71 -11.62 -16.71
CA GLU A 42 5.49 -12.41 -16.60
C GLU A 42 5.76 -13.84 -16.09
N GLY A 43 6.77 -14.52 -16.63
CA GLY A 43 7.15 -15.86 -16.16
C GLY A 43 7.63 -15.90 -14.70
N GLU A 44 8.19 -14.80 -14.19
CA GLU A 44 8.55 -14.69 -12.77
C GLU A 44 7.35 -14.43 -11.89
N LEU A 45 6.36 -13.66 -12.36
CA LEU A 45 5.09 -13.48 -11.65
C LEU A 45 4.34 -14.80 -11.54
N VAL A 46 4.27 -15.58 -12.62
CA VAL A 46 3.66 -16.92 -12.61
C VAL A 46 4.33 -17.81 -11.56
N LYS A 47 5.67 -17.92 -11.59
CA LYS A 47 6.42 -18.68 -10.59
C LYS A 47 6.20 -18.17 -9.17
N LEU A 48 6.12 -16.85 -8.99
CA LEU A 48 5.84 -16.24 -7.69
C LEU A 48 4.47 -16.69 -7.19
N PHE A 49 3.44 -16.68 -8.03
CA PHE A 49 2.10 -17.11 -7.64
C PHE A 49 2.07 -18.60 -7.33
N GLU A 50 2.64 -19.45 -8.19
CA GLU A 50 2.68 -20.91 -8.01
C GLU A 50 3.34 -21.33 -6.70
N HIS A 51 4.50 -20.76 -6.38
CA HIS A 51 5.27 -21.13 -5.18
C HIS A 51 4.87 -20.36 -3.91
N SER A 52 4.01 -19.35 -4.00
CA SER A 52 3.54 -18.62 -2.82
C SER A 52 2.44 -19.40 -2.08
N PRO A 53 2.47 -19.42 -0.74
CA PRO A 53 1.35 -19.94 0.05
C PRO A 53 0.11 -19.07 -0.18
N HIS A 54 -1.08 -19.67 -0.03
CA HIS A 54 -2.36 -19.05 -0.37
C HIS A 54 -2.54 -17.63 0.21
N TYR A 55 -2.24 -17.45 1.51
CA TYR A 55 -2.37 -16.17 2.20
C TYR A 55 -1.46 -15.05 1.66
N ARG A 56 -0.34 -15.37 1.01
CA ARG A 56 0.53 -14.39 0.33
C ARG A 56 0.22 -14.23 -1.14
N ARG A 57 -0.22 -15.32 -1.78
CA ARG A 57 -0.52 -15.37 -3.22
C ARG A 57 -1.58 -14.34 -3.60
N VAL A 58 -2.69 -14.26 -2.87
CA VAL A 58 -3.78 -13.33 -3.18
C VAL A 58 -3.34 -11.86 -3.11
N PRO A 59 -2.67 -11.38 -2.03
CA PRO A 59 -2.13 -10.02 -2.02
C PRO A 59 -1.10 -9.75 -3.13
N TYR A 60 -0.30 -10.75 -3.54
CA TYR A 60 0.63 -10.59 -4.67
C TYR A 60 -0.10 -10.41 -5.99
N ILE A 61 -1.12 -11.22 -6.27
CA ILE A 61 -1.96 -11.07 -7.47
C ILE A 61 -2.64 -9.70 -7.45
N MET A 62 -3.23 -9.31 -6.32
CA MET A 62 -3.84 -7.99 -6.14
C MET A 62 -2.87 -6.87 -6.46
N SER A 63 -1.67 -6.87 -5.87
CA SER A 63 -0.68 -5.82 -6.12
C SER A 63 -0.19 -5.78 -7.58
N ALA A 64 -0.02 -6.95 -8.21
CA ALA A 64 0.41 -7.05 -9.60
C ALA A 64 -0.65 -6.52 -10.58
N ARG A 65 -1.94 -6.73 -10.29
CA ARG A 65 -3.06 -6.32 -11.17
C ARG A 65 -3.54 -4.89 -10.91
N THR A 66 -3.53 -4.43 -9.66
CA THR A 66 -4.09 -3.13 -9.25
C THR A 66 -3.04 -2.03 -9.05
N GLY A 67 -1.77 -2.41 -8.86
CA GLY A 67 -0.69 -1.47 -8.56
C GLY A 67 -0.74 -0.85 -7.15
N LEU A 68 -1.61 -1.37 -6.27
CA LEU A 68 -1.70 -0.91 -4.89
C LEU A 68 -0.39 -1.09 -4.13
N ARG A 69 -0.04 -0.10 -3.31
CA ARG A 69 1.15 -0.19 -2.45
C ARG A 69 0.88 -1.16 -1.31
N TYR A 70 1.96 -1.75 -0.78
CA TYR A 70 1.88 -2.64 0.38
C TYR A 70 1.10 -2.04 1.56
N GLY A 71 1.38 -0.77 1.91
CA GLY A 71 0.67 -0.09 3.01
C GLY A 71 -0.81 0.19 2.73
N GLU A 72 -1.19 0.33 1.46
CA GLU A 72 -2.59 0.49 1.06
C GLU A 72 -3.30 -0.88 1.14
N LEU A 73 -2.66 -1.95 0.66
CA LEU A 73 -3.18 -3.32 0.74
C LEU A 73 -3.34 -3.82 2.18
N SER A 74 -2.35 -3.56 3.05
CA SER A 74 -2.41 -4.01 4.44
C SER A 74 -3.54 -3.34 5.25
N GLU A 75 -4.00 -2.18 4.79
CA GLU A 75 -5.05 -1.42 5.44
C GLU A 75 -6.44 -1.64 4.83
N LEU A 76 -6.53 -2.41 3.74
CA LEU A 76 -7.79 -2.68 3.07
C LEU A 76 -8.72 -3.52 3.95
N VAL A 77 -10.00 -3.14 4.03
CA VAL A 77 -11.05 -3.90 4.71
C VAL A 77 -12.07 -4.46 3.72
N TRP A 78 -12.85 -5.45 4.11
CA TRP A 78 -13.84 -6.06 3.21
C TRP A 78 -14.92 -5.09 2.72
N ASP A 79 -15.24 -4.05 3.49
CA ASP A 79 -16.15 -2.96 3.10
C ASP A 79 -15.59 -2.10 1.95
N ASP A 80 -14.26 -2.08 1.77
CA ASP A 80 -13.61 -1.37 0.68
C ASP A 80 -13.69 -2.16 -0.66
N VAL A 81 -14.12 -3.43 -0.64
CA VAL A 81 -14.18 -4.31 -1.82
C VAL A 81 -15.63 -4.47 -2.27
N ILE A 82 -15.96 -3.92 -3.44
CA ILE A 82 -17.31 -3.96 -4.01
C ILE A 82 -17.36 -5.04 -5.10
N PHE A 83 -18.21 -6.04 -4.87
CA PHE A 83 -18.53 -7.13 -5.80
C PHE A 83 -19.83 -6.76 -6.53
N ASP A 84 -19.74 -6.30 -7.77
CA ASP A 84 -20.86 -5.85 -8.62
C ASP A 84 -20.65 -6.26 -10.09
N GLY A 85 -20.00 -7.43 -10.31
CA GLY A 85 -19.66 -7.95 -11.64
C GLY A 85 -18.89 -6.94 -12.49
N ASP A 86 -19.51 -6.45 -13.57
CA ASP A 86 -18.93 -5.48 -14.51
C ASP A 86 -18.47 -4.16 -13.85
N LYS A 87 -18.93 -3.86 -12.63
CA LYS A 87 -18.57 -2.66 -11.86
C LYS A 87 -17.79 -2.96 -10.60
N SER A 88 -17.29 -4.18 -10.44
CA SER A 88 -16.48 -4.56 -9.30
C SER A 88 -15.26 -3.67 -9.17
N HIS A 89 -15.02 -3.16 -7.97
CA HIS A 89 -13.93 -2.22 -7.71
C HIS A 89 -13.49 -2.23 -6.25
N VAL A 90 -12.25 -1.80 -6.04
CA VAL A 90 -11.70 -1.52 -4.71
C VAL A 90 -11.70 -0.02 -4.46
N LEU A 91 -12.28 0.37 -3.34
CA LEU A 91 -12.28 1.73 -2.81
C LEU A 91 -11.03 1.95 -1.95
N VAL A 92 -10.03 2.62 -2.53
CA VAL A 92 -8.85 3.03 -1.78
C VAL A 92 -9.19 4.31 -1.04
N ARG A 93 -9.48 4.19 0.26
CA ARG A 93 -9.84 5.33 1.11
C ARG A 93 -8.72 6.37 1.14
N ALA A 94 -9.11 7.64 1.19
CA ALA A 94 -8.15 8.75 1.31
C ALA A 94 -7.22 8.60 2.54
N SER A 95 -7.73 8.01 3.63
CA SER A 95 -7.00 7.75 4.87
C SER A 95 -5.84 6.77 4.71
N ILE A 96 -5.93 5.84 3.75
CA ILE A 96 -4.90 4.81 3.49
C ILE A 96 -4.08 5.13 2.24
N SER A 97 -4.60 5.99 1.37
CA SER A 97 -3.90 6.45 0.17
C SER A 97 -2.71 7.34 0.51
N LYS A 98 -1.56 7.11 -0.13
CA LYS A 98 -0.37 7.96 0.05
C LYS A 98 -0.61 9.44 -0.29
N ASN A 99 -1.53 9.72 -1.22
CA ASN A 99 -1.80 11.05 -1.73
C ASN A 99 -3.01 11.74 -1.07
N LYS A 100 -3.62 11.11 -0.05
CA LYS A 100 -4.86 11.59 0.61
C LYS A 100 -6.04 11.80 -0.36
N LYS A 101 -6.11 11.01 -1.43
CA LYS A 101 -7.20 11.05 -2.42
C LYS A 101 -7.84 9.68 -2.50
N GLU A 102 -9.17 9.66 -2.49
CA GLU A 102 -9.92 8.45 -2.77
C GLU A 102 -9.68 8.02 -4.21
N ALA A 103 -9.51 6.71 -4.43
CA ALA A 103 -9.38 6.13 -5.76
C ALA A 103 -10.23 4.88 -5.87
N ARG A 104 -10.91 4.71 -7.00
CA ARG A 104 -11.63 3.50 -7.36
C ARG A 104 -10.78 2.73 -8.36
N ILE A 105 -10.40 1.51 -8.01
CA ILE A 105 -9.64 0.64 -8.89
C ILE A 105 -10.57 -0.48 -9.36
N PRO A 106 -10.91 -0.54 -10.66
CA PRO A 106 -11.72 -1.63 -11.20
C PRO A 106 -11.04 -2.99 -10.96
N LEU A 107 -11.85 -3.97 -10.60
CA LEU A 107 -11.47 -5.37 -10.52
C LEU A 107 -11.85 -6.05 -11.84
N ILE A 108 -10.99 -6.95 -12.29
CA ILE A 108 -11.32 -7.89 -13.37
C ILE A 108 -12.03 -9.10 -12.76
N ASP A 109 -12.86 -9.79 -13.55
CA ASP A 109 -13.68 -10.93 -13.10
C ASP A 109 -12.84 -12.01 -12.40
N GLU A 110 -11.65 -12.31 -12.92
CA GLU A 110 -10.72 -13.28 -12.32
C GLU A 110 -10.34 -12.89 -10.88
N LEU A 111 -10.13 -11.59 -10.64
CA LEU A 111 -9.72 -11.05 -9.35
C LEU A 111 -10.90 -10.92 -8.39
N GLU A 112 -12.08 -10.61 -8.92
CA GLU A 112 -13.33 -10.65 -8.18
C GLU A 112 -13.58 -12.06 -7.62
N GLN A 113 -13.55 -13.07 -8.48
CA GLN A 113 -13.75 -14.46 -8.06
C GLN A 113 -12.69 -14.91 -7.05
N LEU A 114 -11.42 -14.57 -7.29
CA LEU A 114 -10.33 -14.87 -6.37
C LEU A 114 -10.55 -14.28 -4.97
N LEU A 115 -11.02 -13.03 -4.90
CA LEU A 115 -11.30 -12.37 -3.61
C LEU A 115 -12.55 -12.93 -2.93
N ALA A 116 -13.56 -13.32 -3.71
CA ALA A 116 -14.75 -13.98 -3.20
C ALA A 116 -14.40 -15.33 -2.56
N ASP A 117 -13.57 -16.14 -3.23
CA ASP A 117 -13.10 -17.43 -2.72
C ASP A 117 -12.15 -17.27 -1.52
N PHE A 118 -11.39 -16.17 -1.47
CA PHE A 118 -10.49 -15.85 -0.37
C PHE A 118 -11.23 -15.38 0.89
N LYS A 119 -12.47 -14.91 0.76
CA LYS A 119 -13.23 -14.31 1.87
C LYS A 119 -13.60 -15.37 2.91
N PRO A 120 -13.16 -15.23 4.17
CA PRO A 120 -13.54 -16.18 5.22
C PRO A 120 -15.05 -16.17 5.49
N GLU A 121 -15.61 -17.34 5.80
CA GLU A 121 -17.00 -17.45 6.23
C GLU A 121 -17.20 -16.66 7.54
N GLY A 122 -18.12 -15.70 7.54
CA GLY A 122 -18.38 -14.81 8.68
C GLY A 122 -17.46 -13.58 8.78
N ALA A 123 -16.66 -13.25 7.76
CA ALA A 123 -15.87 -12.01 7.74
C ALA A 123 -16.77 -10.76 7.88
N LYS A 124 -16.41 -9.88 8.82
CA LYS A 124 -17.12 -8.60 9.03
C LYS A 124 -16.65 -7.55 8.03
N PRO A 125 -17.48 -6.54 7.71
CA PRO A 125 -17.10 -5.47 6.78
C PRO A 125 -15.79 -4.76 7.16
N MET A 126 -15.57 -4.54 8.46
CA MET A 126 -14.39 -3.84 8.98
C MET A 126 -13.17 -4.75 9.21
N ASP A 127 -13.29 -6.05 8.95
CA ASP A 127 -12.13 -6.95 9.05
C ASP A 127 -11.17 -6.68 7.89
N ARG A 128 -9.86 -6.78 8.16
CA ARG A 128 -8.83 -6.67 7.14
C ARG A 128 -9.00 -7.76 6.10
N VAL A 129 -8.83 -7.39 4.82
CA VAL A 129 -8.82 -8.35 3.71
C VAL A 129 -7.60 -9.26 3.85
N PHE A 130 -6.42 -8.69 4.10
CA PHE A 130 -5.16 -9.43 4.27
C PHE A 130 -4.66 -9.32 5.72
N LYS A 131 -4.26 -10.46 6.31
CA LYS A 131 -3.73 -10.56 7.68
C LYS A 131 -2.29 -11.05 7.66
#